data_AF-A0A395XUI6-F1
#
_entry.id   AF-A0A395XUI6-F1
#
_cell.length_a   1.000
_cell.length_b   1.000
_cell.length_c   1.000
_cell.angle_alpha   90.00
_cell.angle_beta   90.00
_cell.angle_gamma   90.00
#
_symmetry.space_group_name_H-M   'P 1'
#
loop_
_entity.id
_entity.type
_entity.pdbx_description
1 polymer ?
#
loop_
_entity_poly.entity_id
_entity_poly.type
_entity_poly.pdbx_seq_one_letter_code
_entity_poly.pdbx_strand_id
1 'polypeptide(L)'
;MMGEWKPKHRLADDPAAREELDRHVRGIDWTDRAVEFGSRERMLAAAWMQQTDLVEGEMRRLYPVEEQRDTMTRWVTVRVFEKITGVPVESKSTQWNWNGLWDPTEPTSFCGWVRRISLPLAQWNAKRVLKTRTPSASAFETEDGHNPVYDDASSTSVAGGSMASAPFERDPTLRVPRPVGRIRKQMMRAVTDGTCEDAIRIARDAGLWDHTLDRLDANTACMLMLAPIPQDMAPLLEHDPHPWTGMHDAVRLYWPTQTSRRRVWQPDLKRAVQRVAAANDVTEFDVIRELGTMAARLISD
;
A
#
# COMPACT_ATOMS: atom_id res chain seq x y z
N MET A 1 -4.97 23.09 -37.03
CA MET A 1 -4.26 23.88 -35.99
C MET A 1 -5.24 24.17 -34.87
N MET A 2 -5.24 23.40 -33.78
CA MET A 2 -5.95 23.80 -32.55
C MET A 2 -4.98 24.65 -31.73
N GLY A 3 -5.32 25.92 -31.50
CA GLY A 3 -4.59 26.78 -30.56
C GLY A 3 -4.68 26.23 -29.13
N GLU A 4 -3.69 26.57 -28.28
CA GLU A 4 -3.69 26.21 -26.87
C GLU A 4 -4.93 26.79 -26.17
N TRP A 5 -5.94 25.95 -25.93
CA TRP A 5 -7.03 26.28 -25.02
C TRP A 5 -6.48 26.34 -23.59
N LYS A 6 -6.78 27.43 -22.87
CA LYS A 6 -6.40 27.63 -21.47
C LYS A 6 -7.67 27.70 -20.60
N PRO A 7 -7.82 26.83 -19.59
CA PRO A 7 -8.97 26.85 -18.72
C PRO A 7 -9.04 28.08 -17.83
N LYS A 8 -10.26 28.42 -17.38
CA LYS A 8 -10.51 29.45 -16.37
C LYS A 8 -10.10 28.96 -14.98
N HIS A 9 -9.52 29.86 -14.18
CA HIS A 9 -8.94 29.53 -12.88
C HIS A 9 -9.97 29.16 -11.78
N ARG A 10 -11.27 29.51 -11.95
CA ARG A 10 -12.36 29.24 -11.01
C ARG A 10 -13.47 28.39 -11.63
N LEU A 11 -13.20 27.10 -11.82
CA LEU A 11 -14.06 26.12 -12.47
C LEU A 11 -14.83 25.26 -11.43
N ALA A 12 -14.36 25.19 -10.18
CA ALA A 12 -14.99 24.42 -9.09
C ALA A 12 -16.42 24.87 -8.71
N ASP A 13 -16.76 26.14 -8.95
CA ASP A 13 -18.07 26.71 -8.61
C ASP A 13 -18.82 27.28 -9.83
N ASP A 14 -18.24 27.17 -11.04
CA ASP A 14 -18.82 27.65 -12.30
C ASP A 14 -19.31 26.47 -13.18
N PRO A 15 -20.63 26.21 -13.24
CA PRO A 15 -21.17 25.15 -14.08
C PRO A 15 -20.89 25.33 -15.58
N ALA A 16 -20.89 26.56 -16.09
CA ALA A 16 -20.67 26.84 -17.50
C ALA A 16 -19.21 26.59 -17.89
N ALA A 17 -18.26 26.97 -17.04
CA ALA A 17 -16.85 26.66 -17.23
C ALA A 17 -16.58 25.14 -17.19
N ARG A 18 -17.27 24.40 -16.31
CA ARG A 18 -17.20 22.92 -16.30
C ARG A 18 -17.72 22.31 -17.60
N GLU A 19 -18.87 22.78 -18.08
CA GLU A 19 -19.43 22.30 -19.34
C GLU A 19 -18.50 22.60 -20.53
N GLU A 20 -17.82 23.76 -20.50
CA GLU A 20 -16.80 24.10 -21.48
C GLU A 20 -15.64 23.12 -21.47
N LEU A 21 -15.06 22.78 -20.31
CA LEU A 21 -14.00 21.78 -20.21
C LEU A 21 -14.48 20.39 -20.65
N ASP A 22 -15.67 19.96 -20.22
CA ASP A 22 -16.26 18.70 -20.65
C ASP A 22 -16.46 18.65 -22.17
N ARG A 23 -16.82 19.77 -22.80
CA ARG A 23 -16.96 19.88 -24.26
C ARG A 23 -15.60 19.74 -24.97
N HIS A 24 -14.54 20.33 -24.44
CA HIS A 24 -13.20 20.18 -24.98
C HIS A 24 -12.69 18.75 -24.85
N VAL A 25 -12.90 18.10 -23.71
CA VAL A 25 -12.53 16.69 -23.49
C VAL A 25 -13.34 15.76 -24.38
N ARG A 26 -14.65 16.00 -24.55
CA ARG A 26 -15.50 15.23 -25.46
C ARG A 26 -15.18 15.47 -26.94
N GLY A 27 -14.61 16.63 -27.27
CA GLY A 27 -14.19 16.98 -28.62
C GLY A 27 -12.89 16.30 -29.07
N ILE A 28 -12.21 15.56 -28.19
CA ILE A 28 -11.10 14.69 -28.56
C ILE A 28 -11.64 13.48 -29.33
N ASP A 29 -10.96 13.11 -30.41
CA ASP A 29 -11.25 11.88 -31.15
C ASP A 29 -10.70 10.67 -30.38
N TRP A 30 -11.53 10.11 -29.50
CA TRP A 30 -11.20 8.97 -28.62
C TRP A 30 -11.17 7.63 -29.37
N THR A 31 -10.26 7.52 -30.33
CA THR A 31 -9.89 6.25 -30.98
C THR A 31 -9.30 5.26 -29.97
N ASP A 32 -9.20 3.98 -30.35
CA ASP A 32 -8.55 2.93 -29.53
C ASP A 32 -7.15 3.35 -29.06
N ARG A 33 -6.39 4.06 -29.89
CA ARG A 33 -5.07 4.59 -29.53
C ARG A 33 -5.13 5.80 -28.58
N ALA A 34 -6.11 6.66 -28.74
CA ALA A 34 -6.30 7.80 -27.84
C ALA A 34 -6.75 7.37 -26.44
N VAL A 35 -7.44 6.24 -26.31
CA VAL A 35 -7.87 5.71 -25.01
C VAL A 35 -6.77 4.90 -24.29
N GLU A 36 -5.68 4.54 -24.95
CA GLU A 36 -4.53 3.87 -24.33
C GLU A 36 -3.93 4.69 -23.19
N PHE A 37 -3.41 4.03 -22.17
CA PHE A 37 -2.72 4.69 -21.07
C PHE A 37 -1.45 5.39 -21.56
N GLY A 38 -1.23 6.61 -21.09
CA GLY A 38 -0.11 7.46 -21.50
C GLY A 38 -0.27 8.08 -22.89
N SER A 39 -1.42 7.90 -23.55
CA SER A 39 -1.71 8.57 -24.82
C SER A 39 -1.60 10.10 -24.67
N ARG A 40 -1.29 10.76 -25.78
CA ARG A 40 -1.19 12.22 -25.83
C ARG A 40 -2.51 12.87 -25.41
N GLU A 41 -3.62 12.26 -25.76
CA GLU A 41 -4.98 12.71 -25.49
C GLU A 41 -5.32 12.62 -24.01
N ARG A 42 -4.96 11.52 -23.32
CA ARG A 42 -5.10 11.41 -21.87
C ARG A 42 -4.18 12.39 -21.13
N MET A 43 -2.95 12.58 -21.60
CA MET A 43 -2.03 13.57 -21.05
C MET A 43 -2.56 15.00 -21.19
N LEU A 44 -3.20 15.32 -22.33
CA LEU A 44 -3.84 16.60 -22.58
C LEU A 44 -5.03 16.84 -21.64
N ALA A 45 -5.92 15.85 -21.48
CA ALA A 45 -7.03 15.94 -20.54
C ALA A 45 -6.55 16.13 -19.08
N ALA A 46 -5.49 15.44 -18.69
CA ALA A 46 -4.90 15.59 -17.36
C ALA A 46 -4.25 16.97 -17.17
N ALA A 47 -3.56 17.49 -18.19
CA ALA A 47 -2.98 18.83 -18.17
C ALA A 47 -4.06 19.93 -18.07
N TRP A 48 -5.20 19.76 -18.76
CA TRP A 48 -6.34 20.66 -18.62
C TRP A 48 -6.92 20.66 -17.21
N MET A 49 -7.05 19.48 -16.58
CA MET A 49 -7.48 19.39 -15.18
C MET A 49 -6.51 20.12 -14.24
N GLN A 50 -5.20 19.95 -14.40
CA GLN A 50 -4.18 20.60 -13.56
C GLN A 50 -4.18 22.12 -13.64
N GLN A 51 -4.65 22.70 -14.74
CA GLN A 51 -4.77 24.15 -14.92
C GLN A 51 -6.07 24.73 -14.31
N THR A 52 -6.88 23.90 -13.63
CA THR A 52 -8.15 24.31 -12.99
C THR A 52 -8.08 24.13 -11.48
N ASP A 53 -9.02 24.76 -10.76
CA ASP A 53 -9.22 24.57 -9.32
C ASP A 53 -10.18 23.41 -8.99
N LEU A 54 -10.48 22.48 -9.92
CA LEU A 54 -11.46 21.40 -9.71
C LEU A 54 -11.19 20.57 -8.46
N VAL A 55 -9.93 20.17 -8.26
CA VAL A 55 -9.51 19.37 -7.09
C VAL A 55 -9.47 20.25 -5.84
N GLU A 56 -8.88 21.45 -5.95
CA GLU A 56 -8.77 22.41 -4.85
C GLU A 56 -10.15 22.79 -4.29
N GLY A 57 -11.15 22.99 -5.15
CA GLY A 57 -12.52 23.29 -4.76
C GLY A 57 -13.17 22.18 -3.94
N GLU A 58 -12.90 20.91 -4.25
CA GLU A 58 -13.33 19.80 -3.39
C GLU A 58 -12.56 19.79 -2.06
N MET A 59 -11.26 20.09 -2.07
CA MET A 59 -10.46 20.15 -0.84
C MET A 59 -10.91 21.29 0.07
N ARG A 60 -11.32 22.44 -0.48
CA ARG A 60 -11.87 23.57 0.26
C ARG A 60 -13.14 23.23 1.02
N ARG A 61 -13.95 22.29 0.50
CA ARG A 61 -15.16 21.79 1.19
C ARG A 61 -14.85 20.83 2.32
N LEU A 62 -13.73 20.09 2.23
CA LEU A 62 -13.35 19.06 3.20
C LEU A 62 -12.41 19.56 4.31
N TYR A 63 -11.52 20.50 4.00
CA TYR A 63 -10.46 20.95 4.91
C TYR A 63 -10.59 22.46 5.15
N PRO A 64 -11.05 22.89 6.34
CA PRO A 64 -11.18 24.30 6.67
C PRO A 64 -9.82 24.98 6.94
N VAL A 65 -8.80 24.21 7.30
CA VAL A 65 -7.43 24.70 7.53
C VAL A 65 -6.69 24.80 6.20
N GLU A 66 -6.18 25.99 5.89
CA GLU A 66 -5.51 26.29 4.61
C GLU A 66 -4.31 25.38 4.34
N GLU A 67 -3.42 25.20 5.31
CA GLU A 67 -2.23 24.34 5.17
C GLU A 67 -2.61 22.87 4.88
N GLN A 68 -3.66 22.36 5.53
CA GLN A 68 -4.17 21.01 5.29
C GLN A 68 -4.79 20.90 3.89
N ARG A 69 -5.56 21.92 3.49
CA ARG A 69 -6.16 22.01 2.17
C ARG A 69 -5.08 22.02 1.09
N ASP A 70 -4.02 22.80 1.23
CA ASP A 70 -2.94 22.88 0.24
C ASP A 70 -2.19 21.56 0.12
N THR A 71 -1.86 20.96 1.27
CA THR A 71 -1.19 19.65 1.33
C THR A 71 -2.03 18.57 0.65
N MET A 72 -3.32 18.50 0.96
CA MET A 72 -4.24 17.55 0.35
C MET A 72 -4.51 17.85 -1.12
N THR A 73 -4.57 19.12 -1.52
CA THR A 73 -4.75 19.51 -2.92
C THR A 73 -3.60 19.02 -3.78
N ARG A 74 -2.35 19.28 -3.36
CA ARG A 74 -1.16 18.78 -4.07
C ARG A 74 -1.18 17.25 -4.17
N TRP A 75 -1.43 16.58 -3.05
CA TRP A 75 -1.44 15.12 -3.00
C TRP A 75 -2.54 14.50 -3.87
N VAL A 76 -3.78 15.00 -3.78
CA VAL A 76 -4.92 14.47 -4.55
C VAL A 76 -4.75 14.76 -6.04
N THR A 77 -4.30 15.96 -6.42
CA THR A 77 -4.10 16.33 -7.83
C THR A 77 -3.16 15.36 -8.55
N VAL A 78 -2.05 14.96 -7.91
CA VAL A 78 -1.14 13.94 -8.49
C VAL A 78 -1.85 12.60 -8.69
N ARG A 79 -2.65 12.14 -7.72
CA ARG A 79 -3.38 10.86 -7.84
C ARG A 79 -4.49 10.90 -8.87
N VAL A 80 -5.17 12.04 -9.03
CA VAL A 80 -6.19 12.21 -10.08
C VAL A 80 -5.51 12.26 -11.45
N PHE A 81 -4.40 12.97 -11.59
CA PHE A 81 -3.59 13.01 -12.81
C PHE A 81 -3.19 11.60 -13.27
N GLU A 82 -2.65 10.81 -12.36
CA GLU A 82 -2.30 9.41 -12.58
C GLU A 82 -3.49 8.56 -13.03
N LYS A 83 -4.66 8.76 -12.40
CA LYS A 83 -5.88 8.03 -12.76
C LYS A 83 -6.48 8.42 -14.11
N ILE A 84 -6.22 9.64 -14.58
CA ILE A 84 -6.60 10.10 -15.92
C ILE A 84 -5.65 9.53 -16.97
N THR A 85 -4.34 9.68 -16.73
CA THR A 85 -3.30 9.31 -17.68
C THR A 85 -3.10 7.81 -17.79
N GLY A 86 -3.36 7.05 -16.73
CA GLY A 86 -2.98 5.65 -16.70
C GLY A 86 -1.49 5.43 -16.43
N VAL A 87 -0.73 6.49 -16.11
CA VAL A 87 0.73 6.46 -15.95
C VAL A 87 1.12 6.79 -14.51
N PRO A 88 1.91 5.95 -13.83
CA PRO A 88 2.41 6.24 -12.49
C PRO A 88 3.40 7.42 -12.51
N VAL A 89 3.23 8.36 -11.60
CA VAL A 89 4.14 9.50 -11.35
C VAL A 89 4.77 9.35 -9.97
N GLU A 90 3.95 9.27 -8.93
CA GLU A 90 4.36 9.01 -7.53
C GLU A 90 3.76 7.70 -6.98
N SER A 91 2.72 7.20 -7.62
CA SER A 91 2.13 5.90 -7.36
C SER A 91 3.00 4.77 -7.85
N LYS A 92 2.96 3.66 -7.11
CA LYS A 92 3.29 2.36 -7.69
C LYS A 92 2.05 1.88 -8.46
N SER A 93 2.09 1.88 -9.80
CA SER A 93 0.98 1.41 -10.67
C SER A 93 0.50 -0.01 -10.33
N THR A 94 1.39 -0.83 -9.76
CA THR A 94 1.11 -2.17 -9.21
C THR A 94 0.13 -2.18 -8.02
N GLN A 95 -0.21 -1.03 -7.45
CA GLN A 95 -1.21 -0.85 -6.38
C GLN A 95 -2.49 -0.19 -6.90
N TRP A 96 -2.60 0.06 -8.20
CA TRP A 96 -3.76 0.71 -8.76
C TRP A 96 -4.95 -0.24 -8.84
N ASN A 97 -6.10 0.28 -8.45
CA ASN A 97 -7.37 -0.26 -8.91
C ASN A 97 -7.58 0.22 -10.35
N TRP A 98 -7.22 -0.62 -11.33
CA TRP A 98 -7.37 -0.33 -12.76
C TRP A 98 -8.83 -0.06 -13.17
N ASN A 99 -9.80 -0.68 -12.47
CA ASN A 99 -11.23 -0.42 -12.66
C ASN A 99 -11.68 0.95 -12.11
N GLY A 100 -10.79 1.67 -11.42
CA GLY A 100 -11.02 3.02 -10.88
C GLY A 100 -10.21 4.10 -11.58
N LEU A 101 -9.71 3.82 -12.78
CA LEU A 101 -9.14 4.82 -13.69
C LEU A 101 -10.25 5.51 -14.48
N TRP A 102 -9.92 6.64 -15.07
CA TRP A 102 -10.85 7.34 -15.93
C TRP A 102 -10.96 6.61 -17.27
N ASP A 103 -12.19 6.37 -17.69
CA ASP A 103 -12.51 5.87 -19.01
C ASP A 103 -13.19 7.00 -19.80
N PRO A 104 -12.57 7.50 -20.88
CA PRO A 104 -13.14 8.55 -21.72
C PRO A 104 -14.33 8.08 -22.57
N THR A 105 -14.58 6.78 -22.69
CA THR A 105 -15.69 6.19 -23.45
C THR A 105 -16.99 6.10 -22.65
N GLU A 106 -16.90 6.18 -21.33
CA GLU A 106 -18.05 6.17 -20.43
C GLU A 106 -18.82 7.51 -20.49
N PRO A 107 -20.15 7.51 -20.33
CA PRO A 107 -20.98 8.71 -20.48
C PRO A 107 -20.82 9.72 -19.32
N THR A 108 -19.98 9.42 -18.33
CA THR A 108 -19.76 10.32 -17.19
C THR A 108 -18.98 11.56 -17.64
N SER A 109 -19.47 12.74 -17.28
CA SER A 109 -18.72 14.01 -17.40
C SER A 109 -17.30 13.88 -16.82
N PHE A 110 -16.30 14.41 -17.51
CA PHE A 110 -14.92 14.41 -17.04
C PHE A 110 -14.79 15.19 -15.73
N CYS A 111 -15.36 16.40 -15.67
CA CYS A 111 -15.41 17.21 -14.46
C CYS A 111 -16.15 16.50 -13.32
N GLY A 112 -17.27 15.84 -13.62
CA GLY A 112 -18.03 15.05 -12.65
C GLY A 112 -17.23 13.87 -12.11
N TRP A 113 -16.48 13.17 -12.97
CA TRP A 113 -15.62 12.07 -12.59
C TRP A 113 -14.46 12.55 -11.68
N VAL A 114 -13.77 13.64 -12.05
CA VAL A 114 -12.65 14.23 -11.27
C VAL A 114 -13.11 14.60 -9.85
N ARG A 115 -14.25 15.29 -9.73
CA ARG A 115 -14.79 15.70 -8.42
C ARG A 115 -15.16 14.48 -7.56
N ARG A 116 -15.86 13.52 -8.15
CA ARG A 116 -16.29 12.29 -7.47
C ARG A 116 -15.13 11.46 -6.95
N ILE A 117 -14.01 11.36 -7.69
CA ILE A 117 -12.86 10.56 -7.26
C ILE A 117 -11.96 11.29 -6.25
N SER A 118 -11.94 12.63 -6.28
CA SER A 118 -11.12 13.45 -5.38
C SER A 118 -11.54 13.31 -3.91
N LEU A 119 -12.85 13.21 -3.64
CA LEU A 119 -13.40 13.11 -2.28
C LEU A 119 -12.92 11.87 -1.50
N PRO A 120 -13.12 10.62 -1.98
CA PRO A 120 -12.67 9.43 -1.25
C PRO A 120 -11.14 9.34 -1.17
N LEU A 121 -10.42 9.82 -2.19
CA LEU A 121 -8.95 9.91 -2.14
C LEU A 121 -8.50 10.76 -0.97
N ALA A 122 -9.11 11.94 -0.79
CA ALA A 122 -8.79 12.84 0.30
C ALA A 122 -9.15 12.25 1.67
N GLN A 123 -10.40 11.79 1.83
CA GLN A 123 -10.92 11.32 3.11
C GLN A 123 -10.16 10.09 3.64
N TRP A 124 -9.90 9.08 2.80
CA TRP A 124 -9.25 7.85 3.23
C TRP A 124 -7.76 8.01 3.51
N ASN A 125 -7.13 9.06 2.98
CA ASN A 125 -5.69 9.27 3.11
C ASN A 125 -5.31 10.44 4.02
N ALA A 126 -6.27 11.22 4.51
CA ALA A 126 -6.05 12.40 5.33
C ALA A 126 -5.10 12.12 6.51
N LYS A 127 -5.36 11.08 7.30
CA LYS A 127 -4.54 10.71 8.47
C LYS A 127 -3.11 10.35 8.10
N ARG A 128 -2.87 9.80 6.91
CA ARG A 128 -1.52 9.44 6.44
C ARG A 128 -0.78 10.65 5.91
N VAL A 129 -1.44 11.44 5.08
CA VAL A 129 -0.84 12.57 4.36
C VAL A 129 -0.57 13.73 5.33
N LEU A 130 -1.52 14.05 6.20
CA LEU A 130 -1.43 15.17 7.15
C LEU A 130 -0.60 14.85 8.41
N LYS A 131 -0.28 13.57 8.68
CA LYS A 131 0.57 13.18 9.81
C LYS A 131 2.07 13.38 9.53
N THR A 132 2.42 13.76 8.30
CA THR A 132 3.78 14.17 7.94
C THR A 132 4.09 15.52 8.59
N ARG A 133 4.37 15.52 9.90
CA ARG A 133 5.06 16.61 10.57
C ARG A 133 6.48 16.66 9.98
N THR A 134 6.80 17.69 9.21
CA THR A 134 8.14 18.25 9.30
C THR A 134 8.14 19.05 10.60
N PRO A 135 8.70 18.55 11.72
CA PRO A 135 8.83 19.40 12.90
C PRO A 135 9.71 20.59 12.52
N SER A 136 9.32 21.80 12.93
CA SER A 136 10.14 22.98 12.68
C SER A 136 11.49 22.82 13.40
N ALA A 137 12.58 23.24 12.77
CA ALA A 137 13.93 23.15 13.34
C ALA A 137 14.01 23.79 14.74
N SER A 138 13.20 24.82 14.99
CA SER A 138 13.08 25.55 16.26
C SER A 138 12.47 24.76 17.41
N ALA A 139 11.87 23.59 17.17
CA ALA A 139 11.30 22.77 18.24
C ALA A 139 12.35 21.95 19.02
N PHE A 140 13.59 21.91 18.52
CA PHE A 140 14.69 21.13 19.09
C PHE A 140 15.93 21.99 19.42
N GLU A 141 15.83 23.31 19.30
CA GLU A 141 16.87 24.23 19.75
C GLU A 141 16.81 24.34 21.28
N THR A 142 17.93 24.05 21.93
CA THR A 142 18.12 24.40 23.35
C THR A 142 18.29 25.93 23.48
N GLU A 143 18.09 26.47 24.68
CA GLU A 143 18.17 27.93 24.94
C GLU A 143 19.52 28.56 24.55
N ASP A 144 20.57 27.74 24.41
CA ASP A 144 21.92 28.12 23.96
C ASP A 144 22.15 27.98 22.43
N GLY A 145 21.10 27.66 21.66
CA GLY A 145 21.16 27.54 20.19
C GLY A 145 21.76 26.23 19.65
N HIS A 146 21.99 25.25 20.52
CA HIS A 146 22.47 23.92 20.12
C HIS A 146 21.31 23.01 19.75
N ASN A 147 21.38 22.37 18.57
CA ASN A 147 20.37 21.47 18.04
C ASN A 147 20.93 20.04 17.96
N PRO A 148 20.72 19.18 18.97
CA PRO A 148 21.33 17.85 19.06
C PRO A 148 20.91 16.92 17.91
N VAL A 149 19.82 17.22 17.19
CA VAL A 149 19.38 16.42 16.03
C VAL A 149 20.29 16.64 14.81
N TYR A 150 20.89 17.83 14.66
CA TYR A 150 21.73 18.18 13.52
C TYR A 150 23.21 18.26 13.89
N ASP A 151 23.54 18.69 15.10
CA ASP A 151 24.92 18.89 15.55
C ASP A 151 25.59 17.56 15.93
N ASP A 152 24.84 16.59 16.48
CA ASP A 152 25.37 15.24 16.76
C ASP A 152 25.30 14.31 15.53
N ALA A 153 24.75 14.79 14.41
CA ALA A 153 24.61 14.00 13.18
C ALA A 153 25.94 13.87 12.39
N SER A 154 27.04 14.49 12.84
CA SER A 154 28.36 14.03 12.43
C SER A 154 28.72 12.77 13.21
N SER A 155 28.53 11.62 12.57
CA SER A 155 28.89 10.26 12.98
C SER A 155 27.72 9.41 13.46
N THR A 156 26.90 8.91 12.54
CA THR A 156 26.69 7.46 12.34
C THR A 156 25.88 7.29 11.07
N SER A 157 26.53 6.79 10.01
CA SER A 157 25.83 6.29 8.83
C SER A 157 24.79 5.24 9.23
N VAL A 158 23.52 5.48 8.89
CA VAL A 158 22.37 4.56 9.05
C VAL A 158 22.46 3.36 8.06
N ALA A 159 23.68 2.84 7.91
CA ALA A 159 24.05 1.56 7.33
C ALA A 159 24.80 0.70 8.37
N GLY A 160 24.67 1.02 9.66
CA GLY A 160 25.42 0.38 10.75
C GLY A 160 24.74 0.42 12.12
N GLY A 161 23.41 0.35 12.16
CA GLY A 161 22.68 0.19 13.42
C GLY A 161 22.80 -1.25 13.91
N SER A 162 23.80 -1.53 14.76
CA SER A 162 24.01 -2.72 15.60
C SER A 162 23.67 -4.07 14.96
N MET A 163 24.68 -4.95 14.80
CA MET A 163 24.51 -6.39 14.57
C MET A 163 23.81 -7.07 15.76
N ALA A 164 22.56 -6.71 16.02
CA ALA A 164 21.64 -7.59 16.69
C ALA A 164 21.38 -8.72 15.70
N SER A 165 22.04 -9.85 15.91
CA SER A 165 21.86 -11.03 15.04
C SER A 165 20.37 -11.27 14.81
N ALA A 166 20.01 -11.50 13.55
CA ALA A 166 18.63 -11.66 13.12
C ALA A 166 17.92 -12.71 14.02
N PRO A 167 16.61 -12.57 14.34
CA PRO A 167 15.91 -13.51 15.21
C PRO A 167 16.18 -15.00 14.94
N PHE A 168 16.36 -15.39 13.68
CA PHE A 168 16.72 -16.76 13.29
C PHE A 168 18.19 -17.13 13.48
N GLU A 169 19.11 -16.16 13.48
CA GLU A 169 20.52 -16.40 13.85
C GLU A 169 20.66 -16.65 15.36
N ARG A 170 19.84 -15.99 16.18
CA ARG A 170 19.80 -16.22 17.64
C ARG A 170 19.15 -17.55 17.99
N ASP A 171 18.07 -17.89 17.28
CA ASP A 171 17.33 -19.12 17.48
C ASP A 171 17.03 -19.80 16.13
N PRO A 172 17.94 -20.66 15.65
CA PRO A 172 17.72 -21.42 14.42
C PRO A 172 16.52 -22.37 14.49
N THR A 173 16.06 -22.69 15.71
CA THR A 173 14.91 -23.57 15.95
C THR A 173 13.58 -22.83 15.93
N LEU A 174 13.60 -21.50 15.81
CA LEU A 174 12.40 -20.67 15.76
C LEU A 174 11.46 -21.12 14.65
N ARG A 175 10.16 -21.18 14.96
CA ARG A 175 9.08 -21.53 14.03
C ARG A 175 8.00 -20.45 14.07
N VAL A 176 7.58 -19.99 12.89
CA VAL A 176 6.68 -18.85 12.75
C VAL A 176 5.48 -19.25 11.89
N PRO A 177 4.38 -19.78 12.46
CA PRO A 177 3.17 -20.12 11.71
C PRO A 177 2.42 -18.84 11.30
N ARG A 178 2.82 -18.25 10.17
CA ARG A 178 2.21 -17.00 9.72
C ARG A 178 0.78 -17.23 9.21
N PRO A 179 -0.22 -16.49 9.72
CA PRO A 179 -1.62 -16.75 9.45
C PRO A 179 -1.99 -16.34 8.02
N VAL A 180 -3.09 -16.89 7.52
CA VAL A 180 -3.72 -16.50 6.25
C VAL A 180 -5.17 -16.07 6.47
N GLY A 181 -5.74 -15.41 5.46
CA GLY A 181 -7.18 -15.20 5.38
C GLY A 181 -7.80 -14.39 6.52
N ARG A 182 -8.92 -14.88 7.07
CA ARG A 182 -9.70 -14.16 8.10
C ARG A 182 -8.88 -13.92 9.37
N ILE A 183 -8.13 -14.93 9.83
CA ILE A 183 -7.32 -14.83 11.05
C ILE A 183 -6.23 -13.77 10.87
N ARG A 184 -5.51 -13.79 9.73
CA ARG A 184 -4.52 -12.75 9.40
C ARG A 184 -5.14 -11.35 9.42
N LYS A 185 -6.32 -11.17 8.83
CA LYS A 185 -7.04 -9.87 8.84
C LYS A 185 -7.42 -9.44 10.25
N GLN A 186 -7.86 -10.35 11.11
CA GLN A 186 -8.20 -10.06 12.50
C GLN A 186 -6.96 -9.65 13.30
N MET A 187 -5.85 -10.38 13.16
CA MET A 187 -4.58 -10.03 13.80
C MET A 187 -4.04 -8.68 13.31
N MET A 188 -4.05 -8.41 12.01
CA MET A 188 -3.62 -7.11 11.46
C MET A 188 -4.46 -5.94 12.00
N ARG A 189 -5.78 -6.13 12.18
CA ARG A 189 -6.64 -5.14 12.83
C ARG A 189 -6.30 -4.95 14.29
N ALA A 190 -6.07 -6.03 15.03
CA ALA A 190 -5.67 -5.97 16.43
C ALA A 190 -4.37 -5.17 16.63
N VAL A 191 -3.37 -5.35 15.77
CA VAL A 191 -2.13 -4.53 15.80
C VAL A 191 -2.38 -3.07 15.40
N THR A 192 -3.33 -2.81 14.49
CA THR A 192 -3.60 -1.44 14.02
C THR A 192 -4.39 -0.61 15.04
N ASP A 193 -5.35 -1.26 15.71
CA ASP A 193 -6.32 -0.63 16.61
C ASP A 193 -5.90 -0.76 18.09
N GLY A 194 -4.96 -1.65 18.39
CA GLY A 194 -4.53 -2.02 19.74
C GLY A 194 -3.05 -2.41 19.80
N THR A 195 -2.76 -3.54 20.43
CA THR A 195 -1.38 -3.99 20.74
C THR A 195 -1.00 -5.27 20.01
N CYS A 196 0.30 -5.57 19.99
CA CYS A 196 0.82 -6.86 19.56
C CYS A 196 0.30 -8.02 20.44
N GLU A 197 0.05 -7.79 21.74
CA GLU A 197 -0.50 -8.83 22.62
C GLU A 197 -1.90 -9.29 22.21
N ASP A 198 -2.75 -8.38 21.73
CA ASP A 198 -4.08 -8.73 21.22
C ASP A 198 -4.01 -9.62 19.98
N ALA A 199 -3.06 -9.34 19.07
CA ALA A 199 -2.84 -10.16 17.90
C ALA A 199 -2.30 -11.55 18.28
N ILE A 200 -1.39 -11.63 19.25
CA ILE A 200 -0.85 -12.90 19.77
C ILE A 200 -1.98 -13.75 20.39
N ARG A 201 -2.87 -13.13 21.16
CA ARG A 201 -4.05 -13.83 21.72
C ARG A 201 -4.92 -14.44 20.63
N ILE A 202 -5.21 -13.69 19.56
CA ILE A 202 -5.96 -14.21 18.40
C ILE A 202 -5.23 -15.40 17.74
N ALA A 203 -3.90 -15.35 17.63
CA ALA A 203 -3.12 -16.46 17.08
C ALA A 203 -3.22 -17.72 17.95
N ARG A 204 -3.08 -17.56 19.27
CA ARG A 204 -3.20 -18.66 20.25
C ARG A 204 -4.60 -19.29 20.23
N ASP A 205 -5.64 -18.47 20.29
CA ASP A 205 -7.04 -18.93 20.24
C ASP A 205 -7.36 -19.67 18.93
N ALA A 206 -6.70 -19.30 17.84
CA ALA A 206 -6.85 -19.94 16.54
C ALA A 206 -5.97 -21.19 16.33
N GLY A 207 -5.16 -21.58 17.33
CA GLY A 207 -4.21 -22.68 17.21
C GLY A 207 -3.07 -22.40 16.21
N LEU A 208 -2.77 -21.13 15.93
CA LEU A 208 -1.72 -20.67 15.03
C LEU A 208 -0.53 -20.07 15.80
N TRP A 209 -0.20 -20.66 16.96
CA TRP A 209 0.91 -20.25 17.80
C TRP A 209 1.87 -21.42 18.01
N ASP A 210 3.15 -21.20 17.75
CA ASP A 210 4.21 -22.15 18.07
C ASP A 210 4.93 -21.68 19.34
N HIS A 211 5.18 -22.59 20.27
CA HIS A 211 5.82 -22.30 21.56
C HIS A 211 7.22 -21.68 21.43
N THR A 212 7.91 -21.87 20.30
CA THR A 212 9.21 -21.21 20.06
C THR A 212 9.09 -19.69 20.01
N LEU A 213 7.91 -19.14 19.67
CA LEU A 213 7.64 -17.70 19.68
C LEU A 213 7.58 -17.11 21.10
N ASP A 214 7.36 -17.92 22.14
CA ASP A 214 7.32 -17.44 23.53
C ASP A 214 8.68 -16.95 24.04
N ARG A 215 9.76 -17.23 23.29
CA ARG A 215 11.12 -16.75 23.55
C ARG A 215 11.35 -15.31 23.06
N LEU A 216 10.42 -14.77 22.28
CA LEU A 216 10.51 -13.44 21.68
C LEU A 216 9.64 -12.44 22.45
N ASP A 217 9.99 -11.16 22.38
CA ASP A 217 9.07 -10.11 22.80
C ASP A 217 7.88 -10.01 21.84
N ALA A 218 6.77 -9.44 22.33
CA ALA A 218 5.51 -9.39 21.60
C ALA A 218 5.62 -8.67 20.25
N ASN A 219 6.44 -7.61 20.16
CA ASN A 219 6.60 -6.86 18.91
C ASN A 219 7.37 -7.66 17.88
N THR A 220 8.46 -8.32 18.27
CA THR A 220 9.25 -9.19 17.39
C THR A 220 8.41 -10.36 16.89
N ALA A 221 7.66 -11.04 17.78
CA ALA A 221 6.79 -12.14 17.38
C ALA A 221 5.70 -11.69 16.39
N CYS A 222 5.02 -10.57 16.67
CA CYS A 222 4.04 -10.01 15.76
C CYS A 222 4.63 -9.58 14.42
N MET A 223 5.82 -8.97 14.42
CA MET A 223 6.53 -8.58 13.21
C MET A 223 6.79 -9.79 12.32
N LEU A 224 7.40 -10.86 12.86
CA LEU A 224 7.67 -12.09 12.11
C LEU A 224 6.40 -12.73 11.56
N MET A 225 5.31 -12.74 12.33
CA MET A 225 4.04 -13.31 11.89
C MET A 225 3.35 -12.46 10.80
N LEU A 226 3.38 -11.13 10.91
CA LEU A 226 2.45 -10.25 10.19
C LEU A 226 3.10 -9.31 9.17
N ALA A 227 4.39 -8.98 9.30
CA ALA A 227 5.04 -8.04 8.40
C ALA A 227 4.89 -8.46 6.92
N PRO A 228 4.34 -7.64 6.02
CA PRO A 228 4.14 -8.07 4.64
C PRO A 228 5.48 -8.37 3.97
N ILE A 229 5.59 -9.50 3.26
CA ILE A 229 6.77 -9.80 2.46
C ILE A 229 6.77 -8.89 1.22
N PRO A 230 7.89 -8.24 0.87
CA PRO A 230 8.07 -7.55 -0.41
C PRO A 230 7.76 -8.46 -1.60
N GLN A 231 7.11 -7.91 -2.63
CA GLN A 231 6.58 -8.67 -3.78
C GLN A 231 7.65 -9.23 -4.72
N ASP A 232 8.81 -8.58 -4.74
CA ASP A 232 10.04 -9.01 -5.41
C ASP A 232 10.74 -10.15 -4.67
N MET A 233 10.67 -10.19 -3.34
CA MET A 233 11.26 -11.26 -2.54
C MET A 233 10.34 -12.48 -2.40
N ALA A 234 9.03 -12.30 -2.26
CA ALA A 234 8.10 -13.39 -1.95
C ALA A 234 8.13 -14.59 -2.93
N PRO A 235 8.37 -14.43 -4.25
CA PRO A 235 8.56 -15.56 -5.16
C PRO A 235 9.80 -16.41 -4.86
N LEU A 236 10.81 -15.88 -4.16
CA LEU A 236 12.01 -16.63 -3.78
C LEU A 236 11.69 -17.83 -2.88
N LEU A 237 10.54 -17.80 -2.17
CA LEU A 237 10.04 -18.94 -1.40
C LEU A 237 9.85 -20.20 -2.26
N GLU A 238 9.59 -20.07 -3.56
CA GLU A 238 9.47 -21.21 -4.48
C GLU A 238 10.81 -21.93 -4.70
N HIS A 239 11.93 -21.28 -4.37
CA HIS A 239 13.29 -21.82 -4.48
C HIS A 239 13.86 -22.30 -3.14
N ASP A 240 13.20 -22.01 -2.02
CA ASP A 240 13.64 -22.44 -0.70
C ASP A 240 13.47 -23.96 -0.55
N PRO A 241 14.48 -24.66 0.01
CA PRO A 241 14.37 -26.08 0.27
C PRO A 241 13.31 -26.34 1.33
N HIS A 242 12.40 -27.26 1.05
CA HIS A 242 11.33 -27.66 1.96
C HIS A 242 11.26 -29.19 2.11
N PRO A 243 10.90 -29.70 3.30
CA PRO A 243 11.10 -31.11 3.64
C PRO A 243 10.07 -32.07 3.03
N TRP A 244 8.94 -31.58 2.53
CA TRP A 244 7.78 -32.41 2.18
C TRP A 244 7.49 -32.50 0.69
N THR A 245 7.05 -33.69 0.26
CA THR A 245 6.65 -33.94 -1.11
C THR A 245 5.36 -33.19 -1.43
N GLY A 246 5.30 -32.55 -2.61
CA GLY A 246 4.12 -31.78 -3.07
C GLY A 246 4.01 -30.37 -2.49
N MET A 247 5.01 -29.92 -1.74
CA MET A 247 5.00 -28.60 -1.08
C MET A 247 5.08 -27.42 -2.06
N HIS A 248 5.63 -27.61 -3.27
CA HIS A 248 5.71 -26.58 -4.31
C HIS A 248 4.36 -25.91 -4.61
N ASP A 249 3.29 -26.69 -4.75
CA ASP A 249 1.94 -26.16 -5.00
C ASP A 249 1.43 -25.34 -3.81
N ALA A 250 1.69 -25.82 -2.59
CA ALA A 250 1.31 -25.12 -1.37
C ALA A 250 2.07 -23.80 -1.24
N VAL A 251 3.39 -23.79 -1.50
CA VAL A 251 4.24 -22.59 -1.51
C VAL A 251 3.74 -21.57 -2.52
N ARG A 252 3.51 -21.98 -3.77
CA ARG A 252 3.02 -21.11 -4.86
C ARG A 252 1.67 -20.45 -4.54
N LEU A 253 0.81 -21.16 -3.82
CA LEU A 253 -0.47 -20.64 -3.33
C LEU A 253 -0.34 -19.85 -2.03
N TYR A 254 0.69 -20.12 -1.23
CA TYR A 254 0.88 -19.53 0.09
C TYR A 254 1.54 -18.16 0.04
N TRP A 255 2.72 -18.03 -0.58
CA TRP A 255 3.48 -16.79 -0.55
C TRP A 255 2.67 -15.55 -0.98
N PRO A 256 1.74 -15.61 -1.96
CA PRO A 256 1.00 -14.43 -2.35
C PRO A 256 0.07 -13.92 -1.23
N THR A 257 -0.37 -14.80 -0.33
CA THR A 257 -1.17 -14.44 0.87
C THR A 257 -0.39 -13.67 1.93
N GLN A 258 0.94 -13.76 1.90
CA GLN A 258 1.84 -13.07 2.84
C GLN A 258 2.27 -11.69 2.33
N THR A 259 1.96 -11.37 1.07
CA THR A 259 2.20 -10.05 0.48
C THR A 259 1.01 -9.11 0.69
N SER A 260 1.24 -7.81 0.59
CA SER A 260 0.20 -6.79 0.74
C SER A 260 -0.76 -6.65 -0.45
N ARG A 261 -0.54 -7.37 -1.57
CA ARG A 261 -1.16 -7.03 -2.87
C ARG A 261 -1.95 -8.16 -3.55
N ARG A 262 -1.60 -9.42 -3.34
CA ARG A 262 -2.16 -10.53 -4.14
C ARG A 262 -3.25 -11.29 -3.39
N ARG A 263 -4.44 -11.40 -4.00
CA ARG A 263 -5.56 -12.19 -3.46
C ARG A 263 -5.44 -13.62 -3.96
N VAL A 264 -5.35 -14.59 -3.04
CA VAL A 264 -5.39 -16.03 -3.36
C VAL A 264 -6.76 -16.58 -2.95
N TRP A 265 -7.29 -17.49 -3.77
CA TRP A 265 -8.45 -18.29 -3.41
C TRP A 265 -8.07 -19.26 -2.28
N GLN A 266 -8.41 -18.89 -1.05
CA GLN A 266 -8.04 -19.65 0.17
C GLN A 266 -8.46 -21.13 0.15
N PRO A 267 -9.59 -21.53 -0.46
CA PRO A 267 -9.92 -22.95 -0.59
C PRO A 267 -8.90 -23.77 -1.39
N ASP A 268 -8.22 -23.19 -2.39
CA ASP A 268 -7.20 -23.92 -3.14
C ASP A 268 -5.93 -24.13 -2.30
N LEU A 269 -5.51 -23.09 -1.56
CA LEU A 269 -4.41 -23.20 -0.60
C LEU A 269 -4.73 -24.24 0.48
N LYS A 270 -5.95 -24.22 1.03
CA LYS A 270 -6.38 -25.23 2.00
C LYS A 270 -6.29 -26.65 1.44
N ARG A 271 -6.80 -26.87 0.22
CA ARG A 271 -6.70 -28.17 -0.46
C ARG A 271 -5.25 -28.59 -0.72
N ALA A 272 -4.37 -27.66 -1.08
CA ALA A 272 -2.94 -27.96 -1.26
C ALA A 272 -2.26 -28.35 0.07
N VAL A 273 -2.50 -27.59 1.14
CA VAL A 273 -2.01 -27.88 2.49
C VAL A 273 -2.47 -29.27 2.96
N GLN A 274 -3.76 -29.59 2.75
CA GLN A 274 -4.33 -30.90 3.08
C GLN A 274 -3.68 -32.06 2.31
N ARG A 275 -3.38 -31.86 1.02
CA ARG A 275 -2.67 -32.86 0.22
C ARG A 275 -1.26 -33.11 0.74
N VAL A 276 -0.52 -32.05 1.07
CA VAL A 276 0.84 -32.17 1.63
C VAL A 276 0.79 -32.89 2.99
N ALA A 277 -0.12 -32.47 3.87
CA ALA A 277 -0.31 -33.08 5.19
C ALA A 277 -0.58 -34.59 5.08
N ALA A 278 -1.54 -34.98 4.24
CA ALA A 278 -1.89 -36.38 4.03
C ALA A 278 -0.77 -37.21 3.38
N ALA A 279 -0.05 -36.65 2.40
CA ALA A 279 1.01 -37.36 1.69
C ALA A 279 2.27 -37.59 2.54
N ASN A 280 2.45 -36.82 3.62
CA ASN A 280 3.66 -36.87 4.45
C ASN A 280 3.37 -37.30 5.91
N ASP A 281 2.14 -37.72 6.22
CA ASP A 281 1.69 -38.12 7.57
C ASP A 281 1.95 -37.06 8.65
N VAL A 282 1.63 -35.80 8.33
CA VAL A 282 1.79 -34.63 9.22
C VAL A 282 0.49 -33.83 9.30
N THR A 283 0.40 -32.91 10.26
CA THR A 283 -0.82 -32.10 10.43
C THR A 283 -0.88 -30.93 9.45
N GLU A 284 -2.09 -30.40 9.17
CA GLU A 284 -2.23 -29.14 8.42
C GLU A 284 -1.46 -27.99 9.09
N PHE A 285 -1.38 -28.00 10.43
CA PHE A 285 -0.63 -27.01 11.19
C PHE A 285 0.88 -27.11 10.94
N ASP A 286 1.44 -28.32 10.84
CA ASP A 286 2.85 -28.51 10.50
C ASP A 286 3.20 -27.89 9.14
N VAL A 287 2.33 -28.10 8.16
CA VAL A 287 2.48 -27.51 6.82
C VAL A 287 2.43 -25.98 6.86
N ILE A 288 1.45 -25.40 7.56
CA ILE A 288 1.33 -23.94 7.73
C ILE A 288 2.52 -23.36 8.51
N ARG A 289 3.01 -24.08 9.53
CA ARG A 289 4.18 -23.70 10.32
C ARG A 289 5.43 -23.63 9.47
N GLU A 290 5.67 -24.60 8.61
CA GLU A 290 6.83 -24.58 7.72
C GLU A 290 6.73 -23.45 6.69
N LEU A 291 5.59 -23.35 5.99
CA LEU A 291 5.34 -22.28 5.01
C LEU A 291 5.54 -20.89 5.63
N GLY A 292 5.01 -20.70 6.84
CA GLY A 292 5.17 -19.45 7.57
C GLY A 292 6.59 -19.19 8.02
N THR A 293 7.32 -20.23 8.43
CA THR A 293 8.72 -20.10 8.86
C THR A 293 9.62 -19.71 7.71
N MET A 294 9.47 -20.34 6.54
CA MET A 294 10.17 -19.94 5.31
C MET A 294 9.89 -18.46 5.00
N ALA A 295 8.60 -18.07 5.02
CA ALA A 295 8.16 -16.70 4.80
C ALA A 295 8.65 -15.68 5.84
N ALA A 296 8.94 -16.11 7.07
CA ALA A 296 9.47 -15.23 8.12
C ALA A 296 10.97 -15.05 8.00
N ARG A 297 11.72 -16.09 7.59
CA ARG A 297 13.16 -16.02 7.32
C ARG A 297 13.48 -14.98 6.25
N LEU A 298 12.70 -14.98 5.17
CA LEU A 298 12.83 -14.03 4.08
C LEU A 298 12.67 -12.54 4.49
N ILE A 299 12.08 -12.25 5.66
CA ILE A 299 11.97 -10.87 6.19
C ILE A 299 13.12 -10.54 7.14
N SER A 300 13.72 -11.56 7.73
CA SER A 300 14.72 -11.45 8.77
C SER A 300 16.15 -11.47 8.23
N ASP A 301 16.34 -11.98 7.02
CA ASP A 301 17.59 -12.00 6.24
C ASP A 301 17.68 -10.76 5.34
#